data_AF-A0A2T1FXP2-F1
#
_entry.id   AF-A0A2T1FXP2-F1
#
_cell.length_a   1.000
_cell.length_b   1.000
_cell.length_c   1.000
_cell.angle_alpha   90.00
_cell.angle_beta   90.00
_cell.angle_gamma   90.00
#
_symmetry.space_group_name_H-M   'P 1'
#
loop_
_entity.id
_entity.type
_entity.pdbx_description
1 polymer ?
#
loop_
_entity_poly.entity_id
_entity_poly.type
_entity_poly.pdbx_seq_one_letter_code
_entity_poly.pdbx_strand_id
1 'polypeptide(L)'
;MKVFFTGTENLRSLRGVCNLKAEILIGNYRGFDQLALRYLRSIEYPNVKVYETGSQLGFGYQIINANRYPAQDIEMSRIADFMLAVHDGSRGVARNLRRMPSNKVRIIQV
;
A
#
# COMPACT_ATOMS: atom_id res chain seq x y z
N MET A 1 -6.11 -5.74 12.24
CA MET A 1 -4.93 -4.86 12.01
C MET A 1 -4.90 -4.48 10.54
N LYS A 2 -4.81 -3.18 10.24
CA LYS A 2 -4.73 -2.59 8.90
C LYS A 2 -3.34 -2.05 8.63
N VAL A 3 -2.75 -2.43 7.50
CA VAL A 3 -1.41 -1.98 7.10
C VAL A 3 -1.48 -1.26 5.77
N PHE A 4 -1.09 0.01 5.75
CA PHE A 4 -0.98 0.78 4.51
C PHE A 4 0.36 0.51 3.82
N PHE A 5 0.31 0.00 2.60
CA PHE A 5 1.46 -0.22 1.73
C PHE A 5 1.71 0.98 0.85
N THR A 6 2.93 1.52 0.91
CA THR A 6 3.38 2.55 0.00
C THR A 6 4.84 2.31 -0.36
N GLY A 7 5.26 2.65 -1.57
CA GLY A 7 6.65 2.40 -1.92
C GLY A 7 7.06 2.78 -3.32
N THR A 8 8.23 2.31 -3.70
CA THR A 8 8.76 2.38 -5.06
C THR A 8 9.06 0.99 -5.61
N GLU A 9 9.35 0.90 -6.90
CA GLU A 9 9.59 -0.37 -7.59
C GLU A 9 10.85 -1.11 -7.09
N ASN A 10 11.69 -0.48 -6.26
CA ASN A 10 12.86 -1.07 -5.59
C ASN A 10 12.49 -2.06 -4.47
N LEU A 11 11.42 -2.81 -4.65
CA LEU A 11 10.93 -3.81 -3.72
C LEU A 11 11.67 -5.13 -3.94
N ARG A 12 12.59 -5.50 -3.03
CA ARG A 12 13.27 -6.81 -3.10
C ARG A 12 12.46 -7.96 -2.51
N SER A 13 11.61 -7.73 -1.51
CA SER A 13 10.78 -8.77 -0.89
C SER A 13 9.66 -8.22 0.00
N LEU A 14 8.47 -8.82 -0.08
CA LEU A 14 7.32 -8.61 0.83
C LEU A 14 7.05 -9.81 1.75
N ARG A 15 7.91 -10.84 1.75
CA ARG A 15 7.65 -12.14 2.41
C ARG A 15 7.25 -12.04 3.88
N GLY A 16 7.80 -11.08 4.62
CA GLY A 16 7.53 -10.92 6.05
C GLY A 16 6.10 -10.44 6.37
N VAL A 17 5.44 -9.76 5.43
CA VAL A 17 4.14 -9.13 5.69
C VAL A 17 3.00 -10.16 5.67
N CYS A 18 3.14 -11.21 4.88
CA CYS A 18 2.12 -12.24 4.73
C CYS A 18 1.85 -12.99 6.05
N ASN A 19 2.84 -13.05 6.94
CA ASN A 19 2.72 -13.67 8.26
C ASN A 19 1.87 -12.85 9.23
N LEU A 20 1.59 -11.58 8.93
CA LEU A 20 0.87 -10.68 9.82
C LEU A 20 -0.66 -10.88 9.80
N LYS A 21 -1.19 -11.63 8.82
CA LYS A 21 -2.65 -11.79 8.57
C LYS A 21 -3.42 -10.45 8.60
N ALA A 22 -2.74 -9.36 8.25
CA ALA A 22 -3.28 -8.01 8.25
C ALA A 22 -4.22 -7.76 7.06
N GLU A 23 -5.13 -6.80 7.20
CA GLU A 23 -5.82 -6.18 6.07
C GLU A 23 -4.85 -5.18 5.42
N ILE A 24 -4.50 -5.41 4.16
CA ILE A 24 -3.61 -4.53 3.40
C ILE A 24 -4.44 -3.45 2.71
N LEU A 25 -4.07 -2.20 2.94
CA LEU A 25 -4.58 -1.04 2.23
C LEU A 25 -3.51 -0.61 1.22
N ILE A 26 -3.86 -0.51 -0.05
CA ILE A 26 -2.90 -0.17 -1.09
C ILE A 26 -3.58 0.60 -2.22
N GLY A 27 -2.83 1.50 -2.87
CA GLY A 27 -3.29 2.17 -4.08
C GLY A 27 -3.34 1.23 -5.29
N ASN A 28 -3.72 1.78 -6.44
CA ASN A 28 -3.62 1.11 -7.75
C ASN A 28 -2.93 2.01 -8.76
N TYR A 29 -1.72 2.46 -8.45
CA TYR A 29 -0.89 3.23 -9.36
C TYR A 29 0.16 2.37 -10.07
N ARG A 30 0.65 2.84 -11.23
CA ARG A 30 1.77 2.17 -11.91
C ARG A 30 2.99 2.11 -10.99
N GLY A 31 3.68 0.99 -11.03
CA GLY A 31 4.88 0.73 -10.24
C GLY A 31 4.62 -0.07 -8.98
N PHE A 32 5.05 0.42 -7.82
CA PHE A 32 5.03 -0.34 -6.56
C PHE A 32 3.67 -0.97 -6.26
N ASP A 33 2.57 -0.21 -6.37
CA ASP A 33 1.23 -0.70 -6.04
C ASP A 33 0.87 -1.93 -6.89
N GLN A 34 1.05 -1.84 -8.20
CA GLN A 34 0.77 -2.97 -9.10
C GLN A 34 1.73 -4.14 -8.90
N LEU A 35 3.00 -3.91 -8.58
CA LEU A 35 3.96 -4.97 -8.25
C LEU A 35 3.54 -5.71 -6.98
N ALA A 36 3.19 -4.96 -5.93
CA ALA A 36 2.71 -5.50 -4.68
C ALA A 36 1.37 -6.24 -4.87
N LEU A 37 0.43 -5.70 -5.64
CA LEU A 37 -0.84 -6.36 -5.95
C LEU A 37 -0.65 -7.67 -6.72
N ARG A 38 0.25 -7.71 -7.72
CA ARG A 38 0.61 -8.94 -8.42
C ARG A 38 1.20 -9.98 -7.47
N TYR A 39 2.11 -9.57 -6.59
CA TYR A 39 2.70 -10.45 -5.59
C TYR A 39 1.63 -11.01 -4.65
N LEU A 40 0.81 -10.15 -4.03
CA LEU A 40 -0.26 -10.55 -3.12
C LEU A 40 -1.24 -11.51 -3.79
N ARG A 41 -1.58 -11.26 -5.07
CA ARG A 41 -2.43 -12.15 -5.86
C ARG A 41 -1.76 -13.51 -6.11
N SER A 42 -0.46 -13.55 -6.42
CA SER A 42 0.27 -14.79 -6.70
C SER A 42 0.36 -15.75 -5.51
N ILE A 43 0.26 -15.21 -4.29
CA ILE A 43 0.22 -15.98 -3.04
C ILE A 43 -1.19 -16.10 -2.46
N GLU A 44 -2.20 -15.70 -3.23
CA GLU A 44 -3.61 -15.74 -2.86
C GLU A 44 -3.92 -15.03 -1.52
N TYR A 45 -3.21 -13.94 -1.22
CA TYR A 45 -3.40 -13.23 0.03
C TYR A 45 -4.82 -12.64 0.08
N PRO A 46 -5.67 -13.02 1.04
CA PRO A 46 -7.12 -12.78 0.93
C PRO A 46 -7.55 -11.37 1.34
N ASN A 47 -6.77 -10.70 2.20
CA ASN A 47 -7.22 -9.51 2.91
C ASN A 47 -6.59 -8.25 2.31
N VAL A 48 -7.05 -7.82 1.13
CA VAL A 48 -6.56 -6.62 0.44
C VAL A 48 -7.72 -5.71 0.03
N LYS A 49 -7.60 -4.42 0.35
CA LYS A 49 -8.46 -3.34 -0.12
C LYS A 49 -7.67 -2.41 -1.03
N VAL A 50 -8.13 -2.27 -2.26
CA VAL A 50 -7.47 -1.50 -3.31
C VAL A 50 -8.15 -0.15 -3.45
N TYR A 51 -7.41 0.91 -3.20
CA TYR A 51 -7.88 2.29 -3.38
C TYR A 51 -7.51 2.76 -4.78
N GLU A 52 -8.51 3.14 -5.59
CA GLU A 52 -8.25 3.60 -6.95
C GLU A 52 -9.16 4.73 -7.44
N THR A 53 -8.71 5.36 -8.53
CA THR A 53 -9.45 6.35 -9.31
C THR A 53 -9.69 5.81 -10.72
N GLY A 54 -10.66 4.93 -10.87
CA GLY A 54 -11.18 4.54 -12.18
C GLY A 54 -10.22 3.77 -13.10
N SER A 55 -9.20 3.08 -12.57
CA SER A 55 -8.29 2.29 -13.40
C SER A 55 -8.91 0.96 -13.87
N GLN A 56 -9.96 0.48 -13.19
CA GLN A 56 -10.66 -0.79 -13.45
C GLN A 56 -9.74 -2.03 -13.45
N LEU A 57 -8.46 -1.89 -13.09
CA LEU A 57 -7.51 -2.99 -12.98
C LEU A 57 -7.80 -3.77 -11.69
N GLY A 58 -8.75 -4.69 -11.80
CA GLY A 58 -9.12 -5.61 -10.72
C GLY A 58 -8.12 -6.75 -10.62
N PHE A 59 -7.28 -6.73 -9.60
CA PHE A 59 -6.43 -7.88 -9.23
C PHE A 59 -7.21 -8.98 -8.47
N GLY A 60 -8.53 -9.05 -8.65
CA GLY A 60 -9.42 -9.94 -7.89
C GLY A 60 -9.70 -9.48 -6.45
N TYR A 61 -9.40 -8.22 -6.13
CA TYR A 61 -9.58 -7.63 -4.80
C TYR A 61 -10.71 -6.60 -4.74
N GLN A 62 -11.20 -6.33 -3.53
CA GLN A 62 -12.20 -5.28 -3.32
C GLN A 62 -11.63 -3.91 -3.69
N ILE A 63 -12.33 -3.21 -4.58
CA ILE A 63 -11.99 -1.85 -5.00
C ILE A 63 -12.78 -0.83 -4.17
N ILE A 64 -12.07 0.15 -3.62
CA ILE A 64 -12.61 1.33 -2.94
C ILE A 64 -12.35 2.55 -3.82
N ASN A 65 -13.42 3.15 -4.34
CA ASN A 65 -13.33 4.38 -5.12
C ASN A 65 -13.22 5.59 -4.20
N ALA A 66 -12.02 6.15 -4.08
CA ALA A 66 -11.74 7.32 -3.25
C ALA A 66 -11.57 8.62 -4.06
N ASN A 67 -12.25 8.70 -5.21
CA ASN A 67 -12.42 9.88 -6.07
C ASN A 67 -11.16 10.41 -6.76
N ARG A 68 -10.21 11.01 -6.03
CA ARG A 68 -9.03 11.68 -6.58
C ARG A 68 -7.80 11.56 -5.71
N TYR A 69 -6.62 11.54 -6.32
CA TYR A 69 -5.39 11.83 -5.60
C TYR A 69 -5.39 13.29 -5.09
N PRO A 70 -4.89 13.58 -3.88
CA PRO A 70 -4.27 12.67 -2.90
C PRO A 70 -5.24 12.11 -1.84
N ALA A 71 -6.56 12.14 -2.05
CA ALA A 71 -7.55 11.75 -1.04
C ALA A 71 -7.42 10.27 -0.61
N GLN A 72 -7.10 9.39 -1.56
CA GLN A 72 -6.80 7.97 -1.31
C GLN A 72 -5.70 7.78 -0.26
N ASP A 73 -4.53 8.38 -0.49
CA ASP A 73 -3.39 8.31 0.44
C ASP A 73 -3.76 8.81 1.83
N ILE A 74 -4.52 9.92 1.89
CA ILE A 74 -4.96 10.53 3.14
C ILE A 74 -5.90 9.58 3.89
N GLU A 75 -6.87 8.99 3.19
CA GLU A 75 -7.80 8.05 3.78
C GLU A 75 -7.09 6.80 4.30
N MET A 76 -6.24 6.16 3.47
CA MET A 76 -5.45 5.00 3.86
C MET A 76 -4.56 5.31 5.07
N SER A 77 -3.88 6.46 5.08
CA SER A 77 -3.06 6.89 6.22
C SER A 77 -3.90 7.10 7.49
N ARG A 78 -5.12 7.61 7.37
CA ARG A 78 -6.01 7.86 8.52
C ARG A 78 -6.51 6.57 9.15
N ILE A 79 -6.83 5.56 8.35
CA ILE A 79 -7.48 4.32 8.84
C ILE A 79 -6.49 3.18 9.14
N ALA A 80 -5.23 3.31 8.72
CA ALA A 80 -4.21 2.30 8.96
C ALA A 80 -3.73 2.28 10.42
N ASP A 81 -3.50 1.08 10.94
CA ASP A 81 -2.83 0.90 12.24
C ASP A 81 -1.32 1.10 12.09
N PHE A 82 -0.77 0.59 10.97
CA PHE A 82 0.64 0.70 10.62
C PHE A 82 0.83 1.05 9.15
N MET A 83 1.98 1.63 8.83
CA MET A 83 2.43 1.81 7.44
C MET A 83 3.67 0.97 7.20
N LEU A 84 3.69 0.32 6.04
CA LEU A 84 4.86 -0.29 5.46
C LEU A 84 5.33 0.55 4.27
N ALA A 85 6.53 1.11 4.37
CA ALA A 85 7.06 2.00 3.35
C ALA A 85 8.35 1.44 2.72
N VAL A 86 8.38 1.30 1.39
CA VAL A 86 9.63 1.11 0.62
C VAL A 86 10.08 2.49 0.13
N HIS A 87 11.12 3.05 0.75
CA HIS A 87 11.52 4.44 0.50
C HIS A 87 12.94 4.55 -0.04
N ASP A 88 13.07 5.05 -1.26
CA ASP A 88 14.32 5.32 -1.98
C ASP A 88 14.55 6.83 -2.26
N GLY A 89 13.83 7.70 -1.55
CA GLY A 89 13.83 9.15 -1.81
C GLY A 89 12.66 9.66 -2.65
N SER A 90 11.75 8.79 -3.11
CA SER A 90 10.52 9.22 -3.80
C SER A 90 9.71 10.26 -3.02
N ARG A 91 9.37 11.37 -3.70
CA ARG A 91 8.54 12.46 -3.15
C ARG A 91 7.14 11.99 -2.72
N GLY A 92 6.58 10.98 -3.42
CA GLY A 92 5.26 10.42 -3.11
C GLY A 92 5.28 9.68 -1.77
N VAL A 93 6.24 8.77 -1.60
CA VAL A 93 6.44 8.03 -0.35
C VAL A 93 6.76 9.00 0.80
N ALA A 94 7.59 10.02 0.58
CA ALA A 94 7.87 11.04 1.59
C ALA A 94 6.62 11.82 2.04
N ARG A 95 5.64 12.07 1.14
CA ARG A 95 4.36 12.67 1.53
C ARG A 95 3.53 11.72 2.39
N ASN A 96 3.50 10.44 2.07
CA ASN A 96 2.82 9.42 2.86
C ASN A 96 3.42 9.25 4.25
N LEU A 97 4.75 9.24 4.35
CA LEU A 97 5.46 9.19 5.64
C LEU A 97 5.10 10.39 6.54
N ARG A 98 4.91 11.59 5.98
CA ARG A 98 4.45 12.77 6.74
C ARG A 98 3.00 12.70 7.20
N ARG A 99 2.16 11.86 6.59
CA ARG A 99 0.74 11.68 6.96
C ARG A 99 0.55 10.68 8.09
N MET A 100 1.55 9.83 8.33
CA MET A 100 1.50 8.82 9.39
C MET A 100 2.27 9.29 10.64
N PRO A 101 1.74 9.03 11.84
CA PRO A 101 2.52 9.14 13.07
C PRO A 101 3.78 8.27 12.98
N SER A 102 4.95 8.80 13.34
CA SER A 102 6.25 8.13 13.17
C SER A 102 6.33 6.78 13.90
N ASN A 103 5.66 6.64 15.05
CA ASN A 103 5.58 5.40 15.82
C ASN A 103 4.72 4.30 15.17
N LYS A 104 3.99 4.61 14.10
CA LYS A 104 3.16 3.68 13.32
C LYS A 104 3.79 3.30 11.98
N VAL A 105 4.99 3.80 11.68
CA VAL A 105 5.67 3.55 10.40
C VAL A 105 6.76 2.51 10.59
N ARG A 106 6.77 1.51 9.70
CA ARG A 106 7.91 0.63 9.46
C ARG A 106 8.43 0.89 8.04
N ILE A 107 9.64 1.41 7.95
CA ILE A 107 10.34 1.59 6.67
C ILE A 107 11.10 0.29 6.39
N ILE A 108 10.74 -0.40 5.31
CA ILE A 108 11.55 -1.50 4.77
C ILE A 108 12.41 -0.89 3.68
N GLN A 109 13.65 -0.56 4.04
CA GLN A 109 14.65 -0.09 3.09
C GLN A 109 15.22 -1.30 2.34
N VAL A 110 15.38 -1.19 1.01
CA VAL A 110 16.25 -2.05 0.20
C VAL A 110 16.86 -1.29 -0.96
#